data_AF-A0A5B7C510-F1
#
_entry.id   AF-A0A5B7C510-F1
#
_cell.length_a   1.000
_cell.length_b   1.000
_cell.length_c   1.000
_cell.angle_alpha   90.00
_cell.angle_beta   90.00
_cell.angle_gamma   90.00
#
_symmetry.space_group_name_H-M   'P 1'
#
loop_
_entity.id
_entity.type
_entity.pdbx_description
1 polymer ?
#
loop_
_entity_poly.entity_id
_entity_poly.type
_entity_poly.pdbx_seq_one_letter_code
_entity_poly.pdbx_strand_id
1 'polypeptide(L)'
;VSGYIECRDMVAARKLFDAMPNRDLMSWNTMLNGYANNGDVEGCEKLFEEMPEKNIFSWNGLIGGYAHNGHFFEVLSSFKRMLSESNVHPNDATLVTVLSACARLGALDLGKWVHVYAESNG
;
A
#
# COMPACT_ATOMS: atom_id res chain seq x y z
N VAL A 1 16.79 -1.80 10.26
CA VAL A 1 15.32 -1.99 10.29
C VAL A 1 14.91 -3.24 9.52
N SER A 2 15.38 -3.46 8.28
CA SER A 2 14.99 -4.60 7.44
C SER A 2 15.13 -5.98 8.11
N GLY A 3 16.22 -6.25 8.85
CA GLY A 3 16.41 -7.54 9.54
C GLY A 3 15.46 -7.82 10.72
N TYR A 4 14.82 -6.81 11.33
CA TYR A 4 13.83 -7.01 12.41
C TYR A 4 12.43 -7.28 11.86
N ILE A 5 12.13 -6.74 10.68
CA ILE A 5 10.87 -6.99 9.96
C ILE A 5 10.78 -8.48 9.57
N GLU A 6 11.90 -9.08 9.16
CA GLU A 6 11.99 -10.52 8.87
C GLU A 6 11.81 -11.40 10.11
N CYS A 7 12.14 -10.91 11.31
CA CYS A 7 11.95 -11.60 12.59
C CYS A 7 10.58 -11.35 13.24
N ARG A 8 9.66 -10.65 12.57
CA ARG A 8 8.31 -10.26 13.06
C ARG A 8 8.27 -9.41 14.34
N ASP A 9 9.39 -8.85 14.80
CA ASP A 9 9.38 -7.92 15.93
C ASP A 9 9.12 -6.49 15.45
N MET A 10 7.85 -6.22 15.13
CA MET A 10 7.41 -4.88 14.72
C MET A 10 7.55 -3.85 15.84
N VAL A 11 7.56 -4.28 17.11
CA VAL A 11 7.73 -3.38 18.24
C VAL A 11 9.15 -2.83 18.28
N ALA A 12 10.16 -3.71 18.15
CA ALA A 12 11.56 -3.27 18.06
C ALA A 12 11.81 -2.46 16.79
N ALA A 13 11.25 -2.89 15.65
CA ALA A 13 11.37 -2.15 14.40
C ALA A 13 10.78 -0.73 14.51
N ARG A 14 9.59 -0.58 15.13
CA ARG A 14 8.95 0.72 15.38
C ARG A 14 9.78 1.58 16.33
N LYS A 15 10.30 1.03 17.42
CA LYS A 15 11.18 1.77 18.35
C LYS A 15 12.44 2.30 17.65
N LEU A 16 13.09 1.48 16.83
CA LEU A 16 14.27 1.90 16.07
C LEU A 16 13.90 2.96 15.04
N PHE A 17 12.78 2.79 14.36
CA PHE A 17 12.25 3.77 13.42
C PHE A 17 11.95 5.11 14.11
N ASP A 18 11.38 5.06 15.31
CA ASP A 18 11.02 6.23 16.08
C ASP A 18 12.25 6.99 16.62
N ALA A 19 13.34 6.28 16.87
CA ALA A 19 14.61 6.85 17.31
C ALA A 19 15.47 7.44 16.18
N MET A 20 15.10 7.25 14.91
CA MET A 20 15.89 7.80 13.80
C MET A 20 15.83 9.33 13.77
N PRO A 21 16.99 10.02 13.75
CA PRO A 21 17.02 11.49 13.74
C PRO A 21 16.44 12.06 12.45
N ASN A 22 16.64 11.38 11.33
CA ASN A 22 16.05 11.70 10.02
C ASN A 22 15.45 10.42 9.43
N ARG A 23 14.19 10.47 9.05
CA ARG A 23 13.48 9.37 8.37
C ARG A 23 13.32 9.75 6.90
N ASP A 24 13.93 8.99 6.01
CA ASP A 24 13.74 9.15 4.58
C ASP A 24 12.54 8.31 4.08
N LEU A 25 12.10 8.59 2.86
CA LEU A 25 10.96 7.90 2.25
C LEU A 25 11.15 6.38 2.15
N MET A 26 12.41 5.92 2.01
CA MET A 26 12.73 4.49 1.98
C MET A 26 12.48 3.82 3.33
N SER A 27 12.85 4.47 4.44
CA SER A 27 12.63 3.95 5.78
C SER A 27 11.14 3.85 6.12
N TRP A 28 10.32 4.83 5.68
CA TRP A 28 8.86 4.77 5.78
C TRP A 28 8.27 3.60 5.00
N ASN A 29 8.64 3.47 3.72
CA ASN A 29 8.16 2.38 2.87
C ASN A 29 8.58 0.99 3.40
N THR A 30 9.76 0.91 4.00
CA THR A 30 10.25 -0.32 4.65
C THR A 30 9.37 -0.71 5.84
N MET A 31 9.05 0.24 6.72
CA MET A 31 8.16 -0.02 7.86
C MET A 31 6.73 -0.35 7.40
N LEU A 32 6.22 0.33 6.38
CA LEU A 32 4.91 0.10 5.79
C LEU A 32 4.77 -1.35 5.30
N ASN A 33 5.73 -1.81 4.52
CA ASN A 33 5.78 -3.20 4.06
C ASN A 33 5.92 -4.19 5.23
N GLY A 34 6.64 -3.81 6.30
CA GLY A 34 6.75 -4.63 7.49
C GLY A 34 5.43 -4.87 8.22
N TYR A 35 4.61 -3.83 8.39
CA TYR A 35 3.27 -3.96 8.95
C TYR A 35 2.36 -4.80 8.04
N ALA A 36 2.36 -4.51 6.74
CA ALA A 36 1.59 -5.24 5.74
C ALA A 36 1.89 -6.75 5.74
N ASN A 37 3.17 -7.13 5.73
CA ASN A 37 3.62 -8.53 5.70
C ASN A 37 3.34 -9.29 7.01
N ASN A 38 3.17 -8.57 8.13
CA ASN A 38 2.79 -9.15 9.41
C ASN A 38 1.28 -9.20 9.64
N GLY A 39 0.49 -8.73 8.67
CA GLY A 39 -0.97 -8.69 8.75
C GLY A 39 -1.52 -7.61 9.68
N ASP A 40 -0.67 -6.72 10.17
CA ASP A 40 -1.08 -5.55 10.94
C ASP A 40 -1.49 -4.42 9.99
N VAL A 41 -2.67 -4.61 9.40
CA VAL A 41 -3.24 -3.68 8.41
C VAL A 41 -3.55 -2.31 9.05
N GLU A 42 -4.02 -2.30 10.30
CA GLU A 42 -4.30 -1.06 11.03
C GLU A 42 -3.01 -0.26 11.30
N GLY A 43 -1.93 -0.94 11.72
CA GLY A 43 -0.61 -0.32 11.87
C GLY A 43 -0.05 0.20 10.54
N CYS A 44 -0.26 -0.55 9.45
CA CYS A 44 0.11 -0.13 8.10
C CYS A 44 -0.62 1.16 7.69
N GLU A 45 -1.94 1.22 7.87
CA GLU A 45 -2.76 2.39 7.55
C GLU A 45 -2.36 3.61 8.37
N LYS A 46 -2.22 3.46 9.70
CA LYS A 46 -1.76 4.54 10.58
C LYS A 46 -0.40 5.09 10.14
N LEU A 47 0.55 4.20 9.86
CA LEU A 47 1.87 4.61 9.41
C LEU A 47 1.81 5.34 8.06
N PHE A 48 0.97 4.87 7.13
CA PHE A 48 0.77 5.54 5.84
C PHE A 48 0.24 6.95 6.04
N GLU A 49 -0.75 7.15 6.90
CA GLU A 49 -1.28 8.49 7.19
C GLU A 49 -0.25 9.42 7.84
N GLU A 50 0.64 8.89 8.70
CA GLU A 50 1.77 9.63 9.28
C GLU A 50 2.83 10.07 8.26
N MET A 51 2.90 9.46 7.07
CA MET A 51 3.92 9.77 6.07
C MET A 51 3.79 11.22 5.56
N PRO A 52 4.85 12.05 5.67
CA PRO A 52 4.82 13.44 5.19
C PRO A 52 4.76 13.52 3.67
N GLU A 53 5.38 12.57 2.99
CA GLU A 53 5.38 12.42 1.54
C GLU A 53 5.06 10.97 1.19
N LYS A 54 4.28 10.76 0.13
CA LYS A 54 3.83 9.45 -0.34
C LYS A 54 4.18 9.31 -1.81
N ASN A 55 4.84 8.23 -2.18
CA ASN A 55 5.15 7.91 -3.58
C ASN A 55 4.44 6.63 -4.03
N ILE A 56 4.71 6.21 -5.27
CA ILE A 56 4.12 4.99 -5.83
C ILE A 56 4.41 3.74 -4.98
N PHE A 57 5.57 3.67 -4.32
CA PHE A 57 5.90 2.55 -3.44
C PHE A 57 5.10 2.58 -2.14
N SER A 58 4.84 3.77 -1.58
CA SER A 58 3.97 3.92 -0.41
C SER A 58 2.56 3.43 -0.72
N TRP A 59 1.98 3.89 -1.83
CA TRP A 59 0.65 3.48 -2.27
C TRP A 59 0.56 1.98 -2.56
N ASN A 60 1.55 1.43 -3.27
CA ASN A 60 1.61 0.01 -3.57
C ASN A 60 1.81 -0.84 -2.31
N GLY A 61 2.55 -0.35 -1.31
CA GLY A 61 2.67 -1.01 -0.01
C GLY A 61 1.34 -1.11 0.73
N LEU A 62 0.58 0.00 0.79
CA LEU A 62 -0.75 0.03 1.41
C LEU A 62 -1.75 -0.87 0.66
N ILE A 63 -1.88 -0.67 -0.65
CA ILE A 63 -2.80 -1.43 -1.51
C ILE A 63 -2.45 -2.93 -1.52
N GLY A 64 -1.16 -3.26 -1.65
CA GLY A 64 -0.66 -4.63 -1.61
C GLY A 64 -0.89 -5.29 -0.25
N GLY A 65 -0.70 -4.53 0.84
CA GLY A 65 -0.98 -5.00 2.20
C GLY A 65 -2.43 -5.36 2.43
N TYR A 66 -3.37 -4.50 1.99
CA TYR A 66 -4.80 -4.83 2.03
C TYR A 66 -5.13 -6.09 1.20
N ALA A 67 -4.61 -6.16 -0.03
CA ALA A 67 -4.87 -7.30 -0.92
C ALA A 67 -4.37 -8.63 -0.36
N HIS A 68 -3.15 -8.63 0.20
CA HIS A 68 -2.55 -9.81 0.81
C HIS A 68 -3.35 -10.32 2.00
N ASN A 69 -3.91 -9.40 2.80
CA ASN A 69 -4.65 -9.73 4.02
C ASN A 69 -6.16 -9.91 3.81
N GLY A 70 -6.67 -9.83 2.58
CA GLY A 70 -8.09 -10.12 2.32
C GLY A 70 -9.03 -8.91 2.28
N HIS A 71 -8.49 -7.69 2.37
CA HIS A 71 -9.24 -6.44 2.53
C HIS A 71 -9.51 -5.76 1.17
N PHE A 72 -10.30 -6.40 0.31
CA PHE A 72 -10.47 -5.95 -1.08
C PHE A 72 -11.27 -4.65 -1.21
N PHE A 73 -12.17 -4.35 -0.28
CA PHE A 73 -12.91 -3.08 -0.33
C PHE A 73 -11.97 -1.90 -0.08
N GLU A 74 -11.00 -2.09 0.81
CA GLU A 74 -9.97 -1.13 1.17
C GLU A 74 -8.93 -0.98 0.05
N VAL A 75 -8.64 -2.05 -0.71
CA VAL A 75 -7.90 -1.95 -1.98
C VAL A 75 -8.58 -0.96 -2.95
N LEU A 76 -9.88 -1.16 -3.21
CA LEU A 76 -10.61 -0.31 -4.16
C LEU A 76 -10.75 1.13 -3.63
N SER A 77 -10.97 1.29 -2.33
CA SER A 77 -11.10 2.61 -1.69
C SER A 77 -9.77 3.37 -1.73
N SER A 78 -8.66 2.69 -1.44
CA SER A 78 -7.31 3.27 -1.51
C SER A 78 -6.92 3.64 -2.94
N PHE A 79 -7.27 2.81 -3.92
CA PHE A 79 -7.05 3.14 -5.33
C PHE A 79 -7.83 4.38 -5.77
N LYS A 80 -9.11 4.50 -5.38
CA LYS A 80 -9.89 5.71 -5.65
C LYS A 80 -9.27 6.94 -4.99
N ARG A 81 -8.83 6.81 -3.73
CA ARG A 81 -8.15 7.88 -3.00
C ARG A 81 -6.86 8.33 -3.70
N MET A 82 -6.06 7.37 -4.18
CA MET A 82 -4.85 7.65 -4.95
C MET A 82 -5.14 8.50 -6.19
N LEU A 83 -6.23 8.19 -6.91
CA LEU A 83 -6.65 8.91 -8.11
C LEU A 83 -7.25 10.30 -7.83
N SER A 84 -7.93 10.49 -6.69
CA SER A 84 -8.63 11.74 -6.37
C SER A 84 -7.80 12.74 -5.58
N GLU A 85 -6.91 12.28 -4.72
CA GLU A 85 -6.23 13.11 -3.71
C GLU A 85 -4.71 13.18 -3.91
N SER A 86 -4.13 12.34 -4.78
CA SER A 86 -2.69 12.30 -4.99
C SER A 86 -2.30 12.63 -6.43
N ASN A 87 -1.11 13.23 -6.60
CA ASN A 87 -0.47 13.40 -7.91
C ASN A 87 0.33 12.15 -8.34
N VAL A 88 0.18 11.03 -7.62
CA VAL A 88 0.88 9.78 -7.93
C VAL A 88 -0.01 8.95 -8.83
N HIS A 89 0.51 8.58 -10.00
CA HIS A 89 -0.23 7.74 -10.95
C HIS A 89 -0.05 6.26 -10.65
N PRO A 90 -1.13 5.45 -10.72
CA PRO A 90 -1.05 4.00 -10.65
C PRO A 90 -0.08 3.44 -11.69
N ASN A 91 0.62 2.36 -11.34
CA ASN A 91 1.43 1.60 -12.29
C ASN A 91 0.90 0.17 -12.44
N ASP A 92 1.54 -0.63 -13.28
CA ASP A 92 1.12 -2.02 -13.56
C ASP A 92 0.88 -2.85 -12.30
N ALA A 93 1.76 -2.73 -11.30
CA ALA A 93 1.61 -3.44 -10.03
C ALA A 93 0.34 -3.01 -9.26
N THR A 94 0.04 -1.70 -9.27
CA THR A 94 -1.22 -1.18 -8.71
C THR A 94 -2.41 -1.77 -9.45
N LEU A 95 -2.41 -1.73 -10.79
CA LEU A 95 -3.55 -2.13 -11.62
C LEU A 95 -3.84 -3.62 -11.54
N VAL A 96 -2.80 -4.47 -11.54
CA VAL A 96 -2.94 -5.92 -11.34
C VAL A 96 -3.60 -6.22 -10.00
N THR A 97 -3.18 -5.54 -8.94
CA THR A 97 -3.74 -5.73 -7.59
C THR A 97 -5.20 -5.31 -7.52
N VAL A 98 -5.55 -4.17 -8.13
CA VAL A 98 -6.93 -3.65 -8.18
C VAL A 98 -7.84 -4.55 -9.02
N LEU A 99 -7.37 -5.06 -10.17
CA LEU A 99 -8.13 -6.01 -10.99
C LEU A 99 -8.43 -7.31 -10.24
N SER A 100 -7.45 -7.82 -9.49
CA SER A 100 -7.64 -8.98 -8.61
C SER A 100 -8.70 -8.70 -7.54
N ALA A 101 -8.67 -7.52 -6.92
CA ALA A 101 -9.69 -7.10 -5.95
C ALA A 101 -11.09 -6.99 -6.58
N CYS A 102 -11.20 -6.44 -7.80
CA CYS A 102 -12.45 -6.38 -8.54
C CYS A 102 -13.02 -7.78 -8.81
N ALA A 103 -12.18 -8.74 -9.21
CA ALA A 103 -12.60 -10.11 -9.44
C ALA A 103 -13.12 -10.77 -8.15
N ARG A 104 -12.45 -10.56 -7.02
CA ARG A 104 -12.85 -11.11 -5.71
C ARG A 104 -14.15 -10.50 -5.18
N LEU A 105 -14.42 -9.24 -5.49
CA LEU A 105 -15.64 -8.53 -5.06
C LEU A 105 -16.78 -8.59 -6.08
N GLY A 106 -16.57 -9.13 -7.27
CA GLY A 106 -17.53 -9.05 -8.37
C GLY A 106 -17.79 -7.62 -8.88
N ALA A 107 -16.83 -6.70 -8.68
CA ALA A 107 -16.94 -5.30 -9.09
C ALA A 107 -16.64 -5.12 -10.59
N LEU A 108 -17.47 -5.72 -11.45
CA LEU A 108 -17.21 -5.86 -12.89
C LEU A 108 -17.09 -4.51 -13.62
N ASP A 109 -17.91 -3.52 -13.27
CA ASP A 109 -17.88 -2.22 -13.95
C ASP A 109 -16.57 -1.47 -13.69
N LEU A 110 -16.11 -1.49 -12.44
CA LEU A 110 -14.80 -0.93 -12.10
C LEU A 110 -13.67 -1.73 -12.75
N GLY A 111 -13.76 -3.07 -12.77
CA GLY A 111 -12.79 -3.92 -13.44
C GLY A 111 -12.63 -3.58 -14.94
N LYS A 112 -13.74 -3.36 -15.66
CA LYS A 112 -13.72 -2.92 -17.07
C LYS A 112 -13.06 -1.55 -17.21
N TRP A 113 -13.42 -0.60 -16.36
CA TRP A 113 -12.83 0.74 -16.40
C TRP A 113 -11.30 0.70 -16.16
N VAL A 114 -10.84 -0.05 -15.16
CA VAL A 114 -9.42 -0.22 -14.85
C VAL A 114 -8.66 -0.89 -16.00
N HIS A 115 -9.28 -1.85 -16.69
CA HIS A 115 -8.68 -2.49 -17.85
C HIS A 115 -8.44 -1.50 -19.00
N VAL A 116 -9.45 -0.69 -19.35
CA VAL A 116 -9.33 0.35 -20.38
C VAL A 116 -8.31 1.41 -19.98
N TYR A 117 -8.28 1.78 -18.70
CA TYR A 117 -7.27 2.69 -18.15
C TYR A 117 -5.85 2.14 -18.37
N ALA A 118 -5.61 0.86 -18.08
CA ALA A 118 -4.31 0.21 -18.28
C ALA A 118 -3.85 0.26 -19.75
N GLU A 119 -4.75 0.01 -20.71
CA GLU A 119 -4.43 0.07 -22.14
C GLU A 119 -4.14 1.49 -22.63
N SER A 120 -4.73 2.50 -22.00
CA SER A 120 -4.59 3.91 -22.40
C SER A 120 -3.37 4.59 -21.79
N ASN A 121 -2.78 3.99 -20.75
CA ASN A 121 -1.72 4.59 -19.92
C ASN A 121 -0.47 3.70 -19.78
N GLY A 122 -0.41 2.55 -20.46
CA GLY A 122 0.74 1.65 -20.54
C GLY A 122 1.72 1.98 -21.65
#